data_AF-A0A7S3KY67-F1
#
_entry.id   AF-A0A7S3KY67-F1
#
_cell.length_a   1.000
_cell.length_b   1.000
_cell.length_c   1.000
_cell.angle_alpha   90.00
_cell.angle_beta   90.00
_cell.angle_gamma   90.00
#
_symmetry.space_group_name_H-M   'P 1'
#
loop_
_entity.id
_entity.type
_entity.pdbx_description
1 polymer ?
#
loop_
_entity_poly.entity_id
_entity_poly.type
_entity_poly.pdbx_seq_one_letter_code
_entity_poly.pdbx_strand_id
1 'polypeptide(L)'
;LIYFHRYYRLIFPMIYIQLFTMFVMRYFGNGPMYRQSWDFLTKSCFANPWQNFVFIANLYPWGMADQCIGWVWYLMCDMQFFIISPPIIIIYCLNRRIGKLLVLSLIVVSMVVMGVLSLVWDISMDGKSSKKTDVADYVYNKPWTRMGAYFVGALFGISYFELTCRDKYQELSGTLFNKCYDILKNSQVISLLVCC
;
A
#
# COMPACT_ATOMS: atom_id res chain seq x y z
N LEU A 1 -8.91 5.32 15.74
CA LEU A 1 -7.74 6.09 16.24
C LEU A 1 -6.45 5.81 15.45
N ILE A 2 -6.07 4.53 15.26
CA ILE A 2 -4.82 4.12 14.61
C ILE A 2 -4.64 4.67 13.18
N TYR A 3 -5.67 4.60 12.33
CA TYR A 3 -5.61 5.13 10.95
C TYR A 3 -5.36 6.64 10.89
N PHE A 4 -6.15 7.42 11.64
CA PHE A 4 -5.99 8.86 11.71
C PHE A 4 -4.60 9.27 12.23
N HIS A 5 -4.12 8.62 13.28
CA HIS A 5 -2.80 8.93 13.83
C HIS A 5 -1.68 8.70 12.81
N ARG A 6 -1.71 7.58 12.06
CA ARG A 6 -0.72 7.33 11.01
C ARG A 6 -0.86 8.32 9.86
N TYR A 7 -2.09 8.61 9.43
CA TYR A 7 -2.36 9.58 8.37
C TYR A 7 -1.79 10.95 8.71
N TYR A 8 -2.07 11.49 9.90
CA TYR A 8 -1.53 12.78 10.33
C TYR A 8 -0.01 12.79 10.45
N ARG A 9 0.59 11.69 10.92
CA ARG A 9 2.06 11.56 10.99
C ARG A 9 2.72 11.69 9.61
N LEU A 10 2.06 11.24 8.55
CA LEU A 10 2.63 11.23 7.19
C LEU A 10 2.21 12.44 6.35
N ILE A 11 1.02 13.00 6.57
CA ILE A 11 0.51 14.12 5.77
C ILE A 11 1.33 15.40 5.99
N PHE A 12 1.77 15.70 7.22
CA PHE A 12 2.55 16.92 7.49
C PHE A 12 3.90 16.91 6.76
N PRO A 13 4.71 15.83 6.83
CA PRO A 13 5.90 15.71 5.99
C PRO A 13 5.61 15.79 4.49
N MET A 14 4.51 15.19 4.01
CA MET A 14 4.16 15.22 2.58
C MET A 14 3.80 16.62 2.11
N ILE A 15 3.01 17.37 2.88
CA ILE A 15 2.70 18.78 2.59
C ILE A 15 3.99 19.59 2.54
N TYR A 16 4.88 19.42 3.53
CA TYR A 16 6.15 20.14 3.58
C TYR A 16 7.01 19.85 2.34
N ILE A 17 7.24 18.56 2.02
CA ILE A 17 8.05 18.17 0.87
C ILE A 17 7.41 18.67 -0.43
N GLN A 18 6.10 18.58 -0.57
CA GLN A 18 5.41 19.04 -1.77
C GLN A 18 5.55 20.54 -1.98
N LEU A 19 5.28 21.36 -0.95
CA LEU A 19 5.44 22.80 -1.03
C LEU A 19 6.90 23.20 -1.27
N PHE A 20 7.85 22.52 -0.60
CA PHE A 20 9.27 22.72 -0.85
C PHE A 20 9.64 22.44 -2.31
N THR A 21 9.15 21.34 -2.88
CA THR A 21 9.41 20.97 -4.26
C THR A 21 8.76 21.91 -5.28
N MET A 22 7.58 22.45 -4.99
CA MET A 22 6.86 23.36 -5.90
C MET A 22 7.38 24.80 -5.86
N PHE A 23 7.81 25.30 -4.70
CA PHE A 23 8.10 26.72 -4.52
C PHE A 23 9.58 27.04 -4.26
N VAL A 24 10.30 26.13 -3.59
CA VAL A 24 11.65 26.39 -3.07
C VAL A 24 12.72 25.78 -3.98
N MET A 25 12.52 24.55 -4.47
CA MET A 25 13.48 23.84 -5.33
C MET A 25 13.91 24.64 -6.57
N ARG A 26 13.06 25.57 -7.06
CA ARG A 26 13.40 26.41 -8.23
C ARG A 26 14.65 27.26 -8.07
N TYR A 27 15.01 27.58 -6.82
CA TYR A 27 16.15 28.43 -6.49
C TYR A 27 17.45 27.65 -6.35
N PHE A 28 17.38 26.33 -6.21
CA PHE A 28 18.53 25.45 -5.98
C PHE A 28 18.95 24.66 -7.23
N GLY A 29 18.18 24.73 -8.30
CA GLY A 29 18.41 23.93 -9.49
C GLY A 29 19.41 24.54 -10.46
N ASN A 30 20.52 23.84 -10.68
CA ASN A 30 21.51 24.11 -11.74
C ASN A 30 21.88 22.80 -12.43
N GLY A 31 22.01 22.81 -13.76
CA GLY A 31 22.47 21.65 -14.53
C GLY A 31 21.65 21.36 -15.79
N PRO A 32 22.18 20.50 -16.69
CA PRO A 32 21.60 20.26 -18.01
C PRO A 32 20.21 19.59 -17.96
N MET A 33 19.94 18.79 -16.94
CA MET A 33 18.64 18.11 -16.74
C MET A 33 17.64 18.94 -15.94
N TYR A 34 18.06 20.05 -15.32
CA TYR A 34 17.23 20.79 -14.38
C TYR A 34 15.92 21.28 -15.02
N ARG A 35 16.00 21.86 -16.22
CA ARG A 35 14.81 22.40 -16.90
C ARG A 35 13.79 21.33 -17.24
N GLN A 36 14.24 20.17 -17.71
CA GLN A 36 13.37 19.04 -18.01
C GLN A 36 12.70 18.50 -16.74
N SER A 37 13.47 18.28 -15.67
CA SER A 37 12.94 17.81 -14.38
C SER A 37 11.98 18.81 -13.74
N TRP A 38 12.26 20.11 -13.88
CA TRP A 38 11.43 21.18 -13.36
C TRP A 38 10.09 21.30 -14.11
N ASP A 39 10.14 21.28 -15.44
CA ASP A 39 8.92 21.34 -16.27
C ASP A 39 8.01 20.13 -16.02
N PHE A 40 8.62 18.95 -15.82
CA PHE A 40 7.91 17.74 -15.43
C PHE A 40 7.20 17.90 -14.08
N LEU A 41 7.96 18.29 -13.05
CA LEU A 41 7.48 18.42 -11.68
C LEU A 41 6.35 19.45 -11.58
N THR A 42 6.52 20.61 -12.18
CA THR A 42 5.56 21.71 -12.09
C THR A 42 4.25 21.40 -12.82
N LYS A 43 4.30 20.89 -14.06
CA LYS A 43 3.08 20.56 -14.81
C LYS A 43 2.19 19.58 -14.06
N SER A 44 2.75 18.50 -13.55
CA SER A 44 2.01 17.46 -12.84
C SER A 44 1.54 17.92 -11.45
N CYS A 45 2.38 18.63 -10.69
CA CYS A 45 2.03 19.11 -9.35
C CYS A 45 1.00 20.23 -9.30
N PHE A 46 1.03 21.17 -10.25
CA PHE A 46 0.05 22.25 -10.30
C PHE A 46 -1.31 21.75 -10.82
N ALA A 47 -1.32 20.72 -11.67
CA ALA A 47 -2.55 20.11 -12.15
C ALA A 47 -3.27 19.31 -11.05
N ASN A 48 -2.54 18.48 -10.29
CA ASN A 48 -3.16 17.58 -9.32
C ASN A 48 -2.40 17.49 -7.97
N PRO A 49 -2.34 18.58 -7.18
CA PRO A 49 -1.61 18.58 -5.92
C PRO A 49 -2.25 17.68 -4.85
N TRP A 50 -3.55 17.41 -4.96
CA TRP A 50 -4.34 16.72 -3.95
C TRP A 50 -4.09 15.20 -3.89
N GLN A 51 -3.58 14.59 -4.96
CA GLN A 51 -3.43 13.13 -5.08
C GLN A 51 -2.42 12.56 -4.08
N ASN A 52 -1.35 13.31 -3.79
CA ASN A 52 -0.37 12.93 -2.79
C ASN A 52 -0.94 13.00 -1.37
N PHE A 53 -1.89 13.91 -1.11
CA PHE A 53 -2.50 14.08 0.21
C PHE A 53 -3.48 12.96 0.54
N VAL A 54 -4.21 12.47 -0.47
CA VAL A 54 -5.16 11.35 -0.33
C VAL A 54 -4.45 9.99 -0.42
N PHE A 55 -3.14 9.98 -0.70
CA PHE A 55 -2.33 8.78 -0.91
C PHE A 55 -2.74 7.88 -2.08
N ILE A 56 -3.09 8.49 -3.22
CA ILE A 56 -3.55 7.76 -4.43
C ILE A 56 -2.72 8.03 -5.68
N ALA A 57 -1.65 8.82 -5.57
CA ALA A 57 -0.85 9.24 -6.72
C ALA A 57 -0.26 8.05 -7.51
N ASN A 58 -0.05 6.90 -6.87
CA ASN A 58 0.41 5.67 -7.53
C ASN A 58 -0.64 4.98 -8.43
N LEU A 59 -1.92 5.30 -8.25
CA LEU A 59 -3.06 4.75 -8.99
C LEU A 59 -3.65 5.75 -9.98
N TYR A 60 -3.66 7.03 -9.60
CA TYR A 60 -4.22 8.11 -10.40
C TYR A 60 -3.34 9.36 -10.32
N PRO A 61 -2.89 9.91 -11.46
CA PRO A 61 -3.03 9.39 -12.82
C PRO A 61 -2.25 8.08 -13.04
N TRP A 62 -2.60 7.34 -14.10
CA TRP A 62 -2.02 6.03 -14.37
C TRP A 62 -0.51 6.09 -14.60
N GLY A 63 -0.06 7.09 -15.38
CA GLY A 63 1.34 7.31 -15.69
C GLY A 63 2.12 7.83 -14.48
N MET A 64 3.29 7.25 -14.22
CA MET A 64 4.27 7.80 -13.27
C MET A 64 4.72 9.19 -13.69
N ALA A 65 4.73 9.45 -15.01
CA ALA A 65 5.05 10.73 -15.59
C ALA A 65 4.09 11.87 -15.14
N ASP A 66 2.84 11.51 -14.91
CA ASP A 66 1.78 12.46 -14.58
C ASP A 66 1.64 12.66 -13.05
N GLN A 67 2.45 11.96 -12.26
CA GLN A 67 2.46 12.11 -10.80
C GLN A 67 3.16 13.40 -10.40
N CYS A 68 2.59 14.11 -9.44
CA CYS A 68 3.21 15.32 -8.89
C CYS A 68 4.63 15.04 -8.38
N ILE A 69 4.79 14.10 -7.44
CA ILE A 69 6.10 13.76 -6.90
C ILE A 69 6.38 12.28 -7.21
N GLY A 70 7.03 12.05 -8.35
CA GLY A 70 7.24 10.70 -8.87
C GLY A 70 8.04 9.79 -7.95
N TRP A 71 8.75 10.26 -6.93
CA TRP A 71 9.48 9.39 -5.99
C TRP A 71 8.70 9.02 -4.73
N VAL A 72 7.58 9.68 -4.39
CA VAL A 72 6.82 9.36 -3.17
C VAL A 72 5.74 8.29 -3.36
N TRP A 73 5.65 7.68 -4.56
CA TRP A 73 4.73 6.58 -4.86
C TRP A 73 4.77 5.46 -3.81
N TYR A 74 5.96 5.16 -3.25
CA TYR A 74 6.12 4.11 -2.25
C TYR A 74 5.38 4.42 -0.96
N LEU A 75 5.23 5.71 -0.62
CA LEU A 75 4.50 6.13 0.57
C LEU A 75 2.99 5.96 0.37
N MET A 76 2.51 6.16 -0.86
CA MET A 76 1.13 5.88 -1.25
C MET A 76 0.82 4.39 -1.08
N CYS A 77 1.72 3.53 -1.57
CA CYS A 77 1.64 2.09 -1.37
C CYS A 77 1.64 1.71 0.12
N ASP A 78 2.54 2.27 0.92
CA ASP A 78 2.63 1.97 2.36
C ASP A 78 1.34 2.32 3.12
N MET A 79 0.69 3.45 2.79
CA MET A 79 -0.60 3.80 3.36
C MET A 79 -1.72 2.86 2.92
N GLN A 80 -1.75 2.48 1.64
CA GLN A 80 -2.72 1.51 1.12
C GLN A 80 -2.57 0.14 1.80
N PHE A 81 -1.35 -0.37 1.94
CA PHE A 81 -1.10 -1.63 2.64
C PHE A 81 -1.45 -1.53 4.11
N PHE A 82 -1.19 -0.39 4.75
CA PHE A 82 -1.60 -0.18 6.13
C PHE A 82 -3.12 -0.18 6.32
N ILE A 83 -3.90 0.34 5.37
CA ILE A 83 -5.36 0.27 5.44
C ILE A 83 -5.84 -1.19 5.42
N ILE A 84 -5.16 -2.04 4.64
CA ILE A 84 -5.50 -3.47 4.49
C ILE A 84 -5.02 -4.32 5.69
N SER A 85 -3.95 -3.90 6.37
CA SER A 85 -3.30 -4.69 7.43
C SER A 85 -4.18 -5.00 8.65
N PRO A 86 -4.87 -4.04 9.31
CA PRO A 86 -5.66 -4.35 10.51
C PRO A 86 -6.81 -5.35 10.26
N PRO A 87 -7.58 -5.29 9.15
CA PRO A 87 -8.51 -6.35 8.79
C PRO A 87 -7.87 -7.74 8.72
N ILE A 88 -6.69 -7.85 8.11
CA ILE A 88 -5.94 -9.12 8.04
C ILE A 88 -5.55 -9.61 9.44
N ILE A 89 -5.09 -8.69 10.29
CA ILE A 89 -4.71 -9.02 11.68
C ILE A 89 -5.94 -9.48 12.47
N ILE A 90 -7.11 -8.86 12.28
CA ILE A 90 -8.36 -9.29 12.93
C ILE A 90 -8.73 -10.71 12.49
N ILE A 91 -8.68 -11.00 11.18
CA ILE A 91 -8.93 -12.35 10.66
C ILE A 91 -7.94 -13.36 11.25
N TYR A 92 -6.67 -12.98 11.37
CA TYR A 92 -5.64 -13.79 12.01
C TYR A 92 -5.91 -14.05 13.51
N CYS A 93 -6.41 -13.06 14.24
CA CYS A 93 -6.82 -13.22 15.65
C CYS A 93 -8.04 -14.13 15.81
N LEU A 94 -8.98 -14.11 14.85
CA LEU A 94 -10.15 -15.00 14.85
C LEU A 94 -9.79 -16.42 14.43
N ASN A 95 -8.97 -16.57 13.39
CA ASN A 95 -8.49 -17.86 12.91
C ASN A 95 -7.07 -17.75 12.34
N ARG A 96 -6.12 -18.26 13.12
CA ARG A 96 -4.68 -18.28 12.80
C ARG A 96 -4.37 -18.86 11.42
N ARG A 97 -5.04 -19.95 11.04
CA ARG A 97 -4.78 -20.63 9.75
C ARG A 97 -5.24 -19.78 8.58
N ILE A 98 -6.47 -19.24 8.68
CA ILE A 98 -7.04 -18.39 7.63
C ILE A 98 -6.23 -17.10 7.48
N GLY A 99 -5.88 -16.43 8.58
CA GLY A 99 -5.08 -15.20 8.53
C GLY A 99 -3.71 -15.42 7.89
N LYS A 100 -3.01 -16.52 8.23
CA LYS A 100 -1.72 -16.84 7.59
C LYS A 100 -1.86 -17.22 6.11
N LEU A 101 -2.89 -17.99 5.75
CA LEU A 101 -3.18 -18.31 4.36
C LEU A 101 -3.49 -17.05 3.54
N LEU A 102 -4.21 -16.08 4.12
CA LEU A 102 -4.50 -14.80 3.47
C LEU A 102 -3.24 -13.96 3.23
N VAL A 103 -2.33 -13.90 4.20
CA VAL A 103 -1.04 -13.19 4.02
C VAL A 103 -0.19 -13.88 2.96
N LEU A 104 -0.10 -15.22 3.01
CA LEU A 104 0.65 -16.01 2.01
C LEU A 104 0.06 -15.85 0.62
N SER A 105 -1.27 -15.85 0.48
CA SER A 105 -1.92 -15.67 -0.82
C SER A 105 -1.63 -14.28 -1.40
N LEU A 106 -1.62 -13.22 -0.59
CA LEU A 106 -1.27 -11.86 -1.03
C LEU A 106 0.18 -11.78 -1.53
N ILE A 107 1.11 -12.48 -0.88
CA ILE A 107 2.51 -12.57 -1.33
C ILE A 107 2.58 -13.28 -2.68
N VAL A 108 1.96 -14.46 -2.80
CA VAL A 108 1.96 -15.25 -4.05
C VAL A 108 1.31 -14.46 -5.18
N VAL A 109 0.15 -13.85 -4.95
CA VAL A 109 -0.53 -12.99 -5.92
C VAL A 109 0.39 -11.87 -6.38
N SER A 110 1.09 -11.20 -5.47
CA SER A 110 2.03 -10.13 -5.83
C SER A 110 3.16 -10.62 -6.75
N MET A 111 3.74 -11.78 -6.45
CA MET A 111 4.79 -12.40 -7.26
C MET A 111 4.27 -12.85 -8.63
N VAL A 112 3.09 -13.48 -8.68
CA VAL A 112 2.46 -13.92 -9.92
C VAL A 112 2.12 -12.72 -10.81
N VAL A 113 1.52 -11.67 -10.24
CA VAL A 113 1.18 -10.46 -10.99
C VAL A 113 2.43 -9.80 -11.56
N MET A 114 3.51 -9.70 -10.78
CA MET A 114 4.78 -9.19 -11.28
C MET A 114 5.32 -10.05 -12.43
N GLY A 115 5.33 -11.38 -12.29
CA GLY A 115 5.78 -12.29 -13.34
C GLY A 115 4.94 -12.20 -14.63
N VAL A 116 3.61 -12.18 -14.49
CA VAL A 116 2.69 -12.03 -15.62
C VAL A 116 2.89 -10.70 -16.32
N LEU A 117 3.01 -9.60 -15.57
CA LEU A 117 3.26 -8.28 -16.17
C LEU A 117 4.62 -8.22 -16.87
N SER A 118 5.66 -8.84 -16.31
CA SER A 118 6.97 -8.93 -16.98
C SER A 118 6.90 -9.68 -18.30
N LEU A 119 6.10 -10.75 -18.39
CA LEU A 119 5.89 -11.50 -19.64
C LEU A 119 5.03 -10.71 -20.65
N VAL A 120 3.95 -10.09 -20.18
CA VAL A 120 3.02 -9.32 -21.04
C VAL A 120 3.72 -8.11 -21.65
N TRP A 121 4.56 -7.42 -20.87
CA TRP A 121 5.25 -6.21 -21.31
C TRP A 121 6.66 -6.46 -21.85
N ASP A 122 7.08 -7.73 -21.98
CA ASP A 122 8.41 -8.15 -22.45
C ASP A 122 9.52 -7.35 -21.76
N ILE A 123 9.49 -7.38 -20.42
CA ILE A 123 10.43 -6.65 -19.57
C ILE A 123 11.69 -7.51 -19.41
N SER A 124 12.79 -7.03 -19.97
CA SER A 124 14.10 -7.66 -19.85
C SER A 124 14.71 -7.42 -18.46
N MET A 125 15.72 -8.22 -18.12
CA MET A 125 16.38 -8.17 -16.81
C MET A 125 17.09 -6.83 -16.52
N ASP A 126 17.41 -6.04 -17.56
CA ASP A 126 17.92 -4.67 -17.45
C ASP A 126 16.82 -3.63 -17.19
N GLY A 127 15.57 -4.07 -16.97
CA GLY A 127 14.44 -3.21 -16.62
C GLY A 127 13.87 -2.44 -17.80
N LYS A 128 14.23 -2.80 -19.03
CA LYS A 128 13.68 -2.21 -20.25
C LYS A 128 12.54 -3.07 -20.79
N SER A 129 11.62 -2.43 -21.51
CA SER A 129 10.55 -3.13 -22.21
C SER A 129 10.81 -3.03 -23.72
N SER A 130 10.79 -4.17 -24.40
CA SER A 130 10.87 -4.21 -25.88
C SER A 130 9.67 -3.54 -26.54
N LYS A 131 8.53 -3.44 -25.83
CA LYS A 131 7.28 -2.85 -26.32
C LYS A 131 7.25 -1.32 -26.23
N LYS A 132 8.38 -0.67 -25.87
CA LYS A 132 8.48 0.79 -25.64
C LYS A 132 7.45 1.32 -24.63
N THR A 133 6.98 0.47 -23.72
CA THR A 133 6.12 0.90 -22.62
C THR A 133 6.97 1.33 -21.45
N ASP A 134 6.54 2.39 -20.76
CA ASP A 134 7.17 2.80 -19.51
C ASP A 134 6.93 1.72 -18.45
N VAL A 135 7.97 0.92 -18.18
CA VAL A 135 7.98 -0.10 -17.11
C VAL A 135 7.58 0.50 -15.77
N ALA A 136 7.93 1.78 -15.60
CA ALA A 136 7.57 2.63 -14.48
C ALA A 136 6.05 2.63 -14.20
N ASP A 137 5.24 2.70 -15.25
CA ASP A 137 3.79 2.91 -15.18
C ASP A 137 3.02 1.64 -14.84
N TYR A 138 3.53 0.48 -15.24
CA TYR A 138 2.81 -0.79 -15.12
C TYR A 138 3.33 -1.67 -13.99
N VAL A 139 4.63 -1.61 -13.70
CA VAL A 139 5.29 -2.54 -12.77
C VAL A 139 5.91 -1.80 -11.60
N TYR A 140 6.60 -0.69 -11.84
CA TYR A 140 7.44 -0.09 -10.79
C TYR A 140 6.62 0.58 -9.68
N ASN A 141 5.68 1.47 -10.02
CA ASN A 141 4.98 2.30 -9.04
C ASN A 141 3.67 1.67 -8.52
N LYS A 142 3.27 0.52 -9.06
CA LYS A 142 1.95 -0.06 -8.78
C LYS A 142 1.93 -0.88 -7.49
N PRO A 143 0.86 -0.81 -6.69
CA PRO A 143 0.82 -1.44 -5.38
C PRO A 143 0.83 -2.98 -5.48
N TRP A 144 0.15 -3.57 -6.48
CA TRP A 144 0.03 -5.02 -6.61
C TRP A 144 1.37 -5.75 -6.83
N THR A 145 2.36 -5.12 -7.46
CA THR A 145 3.70 -5.70 -7.66
C THR A 145 4.62 -5.53 -6.45
N ARG A 146 4.26 -4.67 -5.50
CA ARG A 146 5.09 -4.29 -4.33
C ARG A 146 4.57 -4.82 -3.01
N MET A 147 3.30 -5.20 -3.00
CA MET A 147 2.57 -5.71 -1.85
C MET A 147 3.25 -6.95 -1.22
N GLY A 148 3.90 -7.79 -2.02
CA GLY A 148 4.61 -8.98 -1.53
C GLY A 148 5.68 -8.66 -0.49
N ALA A 149 6.53 -7.65 -0.73
CA ALA A 149 7.59 -7.27 0.21
C ALA A 149 7.04 -6.80 1.57
N TYR A 150 5.93 -6.04 1.54
CA TYR A 150 5.26 -5.59 2.75
C TYR A 150 4.69 -6.76 3.56
N PHE A 151 4.00 -7.70 2.90
CA PHE A 151 3.37 -8.83 3.58
C PHE A 151 4.35 -9.92 4.01
N VAL A 152 5.51 -10.04 3.38
CA VAL A 152 6.61 -10.85 3.94
C VAL A 152 6.99 -10.31 5.32
N GLY A 153 7.18 -8.98 5.45
CA GLY A 153 7.42 -8.35 6.75
C GLY A 153 6.29 -8.58 7.76
N ALA A 154 5.03 -8.49 7.31
CA ALA A 154 3.87 -8.78 8.16
C ALA A 154 3.85 -10.24 8.64
N LEU A 155 4.17 -11.20 7.77
CA LEU A 155 4.26 -12.62 8.11
C LEU A 155 5.33 -12.87 9.18
N PHE A 156 6.50 -12.26 9.03
CA PHE A 156 7.56 -12.33 10.06
C PHE A 156 7.09 -11.70 11.38
N GLY A 157 6.43 -10.54 11.34
CA GLY A 157 5.89 -9.89 12.54
C GLY A 157 4.86 -10.75 13.27
N ILE A 158 3.93 -11.37 12.53
CA ILE A 158 2.96 -12.32 13.07
C ILE A 158 3.67 -13.54 13.69
N SER A 159 4.63 -14.13 12.97
CA SER A 159 5.37 -15.30 13.44
C SER A 159 6.17 -15.00 14.71
N TYR A 160 6.80 -13.84 14.78
CA TYR A 160 7.52 -13.37 15.97
C TYR A 160 6.58 -13.13 17.16
N PHE A 161 5.41 -12.55 16.91
CA PHE A 161 4.38 -12.34 17.94
C PHE A 161 3.85 -13.66 18.50
N GLU A 162 3.65 -14.68 17.65
CA GLU A 162 3.26 -16.03 18.08
C GLU A 162 4.28 -16.67 19.02
N LEU A 163 5.56 -16.49 18.73
CA LEU A 163 6.66 -17.06 19.52
C LEU A 163 6.85 -16.33 20.85
N THR A 164 6.72 -15.01 20.86
CA THR A 164 7.04 -14.18 22.03
C THR A 164 5.83 -13.96 22.96
N CYS A 165 4.61 -13.91 22.41
CA CYS A 165 3.41 -13.45 23.11
C CYS A 165 2.25 -14.45 23.02
N ARG A 166 2.55 -15.75 23.13
CA ARG A 166 1.56 -16.83 22.99
C ARG A 166 0.35 -16.66 23.93
N ASP A 167 0.59 -16.34 25.20
CA ASP A 167 -0.47 -16.25 26.21
C ASP A 167 -1.38 -15.04 25.98
N LYS A 168 -0.79 -13.87 25.68
CA LYS A 168 -1.53 -12.65 25.30
C LYS A 168 -2.36 -12.84 24.02
N TYR A 169 -1.86 -13.63 23.07
CA TYR A 169 -2.64 -13.97 21.87
C TYR A 169 -3.86 -14.81 22.21
N GLN A 170 -3.73 -15.83 23.07
CA GLN A 170 -4.86 -16.69 23.46
C GLN A 170 -5.96 -15.89 24.16
N GLU A 171 -5.59 -14.98 25.05
CA GLU A 171 -6.52 -14.07 25.72
C GLU A 171 -7.23 -13.12 24.74
N LEU A 172 -6.46 -12.50 23.84
CA LEU A 172 -6.99 -11.58 22.82
C LEU A 172 -7.92 -12.29 21.83
N SER A 173 -7.53 -13.47 21.36
CA SER A 173 -8.31 -14.30 20.43
C SER A 173 -9.64 -14.71 21.05
N GLY A 174 -9.65 -15.16 22.31
CA GLY A 174 -10.87 -15.51 23.02
C GLY A 174 -11.81 -14.31 23.22
N THR A 175 -11.26 -13.17 23.61
CA THR A 175 -12.03 -11.93 23.81
C THR A 175 -12.66 -11.42 22.51
N LEU A 176 -11.89 -11.42 21.41
CA LEU A 176 -12.37 -11.02 20.09
C LEU A 176 -13.41 -12.00 19.55
N PHE A 177 -13.20 -13.30 19.72
CA PHE A 177 -14.16 -14.32 19.32
C PHE A 177 -15.50 -14.12 20.03
N ASN A 178 -15.50 -13.95 21.35
CA ASN A 178 -16.71 -13.71 22.13
C ASN A 178 -17.42 -12.42 21.70
N LYS A 179 -16.67 -11.34 21.48
CA LYS A 179 -17.25 -10.06 21.05
C LYS A 179 -17.82 -10.12 19.63
N CYS A 180 -17.15 -10.81 18.70
CA CYS A 180 -17.67 -11.04 17.36
C CYS A 180 -18.91 -11.95 17.40
N TYR A 181 -18.91 -12.99 18.24
CA TYR A 181 -20.06 -13.86 18.46
C TYR A 181 -21.27 -13.09 19.02
N ASP A 182 -21.06 -12.20 19.99
CA ASP A 182 -22.12 -11.36 20.55
C ASP A 182 -22.67 -10.35 19.54
N ILE A 183 -21.80 -9.74 18.71
CA ILE A 183 -22.22 -8.85 17.62
C ILE A 183 -23.01 -9.63 16.56
N LEU A 184 -22.55 -10.82 16.18
CA LEU A 184 -23.24 -11.69 15.24
C LEU A 184 -24.61 -12.12 15.81
N LYS A 185 -24.66 -12.49 17.08
CA LYS A 185 -25.89 -12.86 17.80
C LYS A 185 -26.90 -11.71 17.94
N ASN A 186 -26.41 -10.48 18.17
CA ASN A 186 -27.26 -9.28 18.32
C ASN A 186 -27.61 -8.61 16.99
N SER A 187 -26.88 -8.89 15.91
CA SER A 187 -27.28 -8.47 14.58
C SER A 187 -28.49 -9.32 14.16
N GLN A 188 -29.63 -8.69 13.87
CA GLN A 188 -30.85 -9.34 13.35
C GLN A 188 -30.66 -10.08 12.00
N VAL A 189 -29.42 -10.28 11.56
CA VAL A 189 -29.04 -11.03 10.36
C VAL A 189 -29.05 -12.55 10.63
N ILE A 190 -28.92 -13.01 11.89
CA ILE A 190 -28.96 -14.45 12.20
C ILE A 190 -30.38 -15.04 12.19
N SER A 191 -31.44 -14.23 12.40
CA SER A 191 -32.81 -14.72 12.23
C SER A 191 -33.14 -15.10 10.77
N LEU A 192 -32.30 -14.70 9.80
CA LEU A 192 -32.40 -15.07 8.39
C LEU A 192 -31.42 -16.17 7.95
N LEU A 193 -30.37 -16.46 8.73
CA LEU A 193 -29.34 -17.45 8.38
C LEU A 193 -29.39 -18.75 9.20
N VAL A 194 -30.25 -18.85 10.22
CA VAL A 194 -30.48 -20.08 11.03
C VAL A 194 -31.80 -20.78 10.66
N CYS A 195 -32.40 -20.44 9.52
CA CYS A 195 -33.55 -21.14 8.94
C CYS A 195 -33.19 -22.07 7.76
N CYS A 196 -31.96 -22.57 7.71
CA CYS A 196 -31.57 -23.74 6.91
C CYS A 196 -30.62 -24.63 7.71
#